data_AF-A0A1H1KNJ1-F1
#
_entry.id   AF-A0A1H1KNJ1-F1
#
_cell.length_a   1.000
_cell.length_b   1.000
_cell.length_c   1.000
_cell.angle_alpha   90.00
_cell.angle_beta   90.00
_cell.angle_gamma   90.00
#
_symmetry.space_group_name_H-M   'P 1'
#
loop_
_entity.id
_entity.type
_entity.pdbx_description
1 polymer ?
#
loop_
_entity_poly.entity_id
_entity_poly.type
_entity_poly.pdbx_seq_one_letter_code
_entity_poly.pdbx_strand_id
1 'polypeptide(L)'
;MSPKIGRNQPCPCGSELKFKKCCGRLTAGGRDPAQRLPPEIARAIERHKADERIREEQQGLGRPIVSLKANGHQIVAVGSTVHHSPTWKTFTDFLADYIKSIVDPAWGNAEPAKPFAERHPIVQWYDAYCRYQQATIKTPGVPALATVTGIVACYLGLAYSLYLLDHNVELQKRLVARLKILDQFQGAYYELIVANILIRAGFELALEDETDGNSKHCEFSARSKRTGKKYWVEAKMRSVAGLLGKTNRDGTTDPNPLNRFIPQLNDALAKPAADERLIFIDLNTEATPEAGDKPPPWIEKAATRLEQYEKKELPKGVSAYVFVTNLPFHRRLNDPMWLVGVPLGLGIPDFNRPGVRRVSEAYRLKQKHIDAHYIGEAILTYGRFPTTFDGALPSEALQGTSRVIVGNTYCFGNPADGGIIGTVTTASVNEEGSEALIAIIDQHGQASIFREPMSPEQLAEYRAHRDSYFGKILPAGRKINDPFELFEWFVQNHRSMTRDQLLEKFALAPNIETLRALSDEDLLYEYCEWMVGSVIGQSGQSPAATHPARPPLACEAGDEGFQARELR
;
A
#
# COMPACT_ATOMS: atom_id res chain seq x y z
N MET A 1 -41.56 1.49 47.79
CA MET A 1 -41.34 2.73 47.00
C MET A 1 -40.00 3.31 47.41
N SER A 2 -38.97 3.18 46.58
CA SER A 2 -37.65 3.77 46.88
C SER A 2 -37.74 5.30 46.81
N PRO A 3 -37.13 6.05 47.75
CA PRO A 3 -37.23 7.51 47.78
C PRO A 3 -36.64 8.11 46.49
N LYS A 4 -37.40 9.01 45.84
CA LYS A 4 -36.94 9.75 44.66
C LYS A 4 -35.82 10.71 45.07
N ILE A 5 -34.58 10.36 44.75
CA ILE A 5 -33.41 11.23 44.94
C ILE A 5 -33.56 12.50 44.10
N GLY A 6 -33.37 13.66 44.73
CA GLY A 6 -33.43 14.96 44.05
C GLY A 6 -32.24 15.17 43.11
N ARG A 7 -32.47 15.73 41.91
CA ARG A 7 -31.45 15.98 40.86
C ARG A 7 -30.16 16.66 41.36
N ASN A 8 -30.27 17.54 42.36
CA ASN A 8 -29.15 18.32 42.91
C ASN A 8 -28.58 17.76 44.23
N GLN A 9 -29.12 16.67 44.77
CA GLN A 9 -28.60 16.01 45.97
C GLN A 9 -27.30 15.23 45.66
N PRO A 10 -26.46 14.94 46.67
CA PRO A 10 -25.28 14.07 46.51
C PRO A 10 -25.65 12.69 45.96
N CYS A 11 -24.79 12.13 45.11
CA CYS A 11 -25.02 10.84 44.48
C CYS A 11 -24.80 9.69 45.49
N PRO A 12 -25.71 8.70 45.59
CA PRO A 12 -25.63 7.62 46.57
C PRO A 12 -24.51 6.61 46.31
N CYS A 13 -23.79 6.70 45.18
CA CYS A 13 -22.64 5.85 44.89
C CYS A 13 -21.35 6.27 45.61
N GLY A 14 -21.40 7.30 46.46
CA GLY A 14 -20.24 7.77 47.25
C GLY A 14 -19.27 8.68 46.50
N SER A 15 -19.62 9.15 45.30
CA SER A 15 -18.73 9.98 44.46
C SER A 15 -18.65 11.46 44.84
N GLU A 16 -19.38 11.89 45.88
CA GLU A 16 -19.54 13.29 46.33
C GLU A 16 -20.14 14.28 45.28
N LEU A 17 -20.30 13.86 44.02
CA LEU A 17 -20.93 14.63 42.95
C LEU A 17 -22.45 14.70 43.13
N LYS A 18 -23.08 15.78 42.62
CA LYS A 18 -24.55 15.86 42.52
C LYS A 18 -25.09 14.71 41.65
N PHE A 19 -26.24 14.13 42.01
CA PHE A 19 -26.85 12.99 41.32
C PHE A 19 -26.94 13.20 39.80
N LYS A 20 -27.35 14.39 39.33
CA LYS A 20 -27.40 14.74 37.89
C LYS A 20 -26.06 14.74 37.14
N LYS A 21 -24.94 14.79 37.87
CA LYS A 21 -23.58 14.79 37.31
C LYS A 21 -22.87 13.44 37.50
N CYS A 22 -23.52 12.44 38.08
CA CYS A 22 -22.97 11.10 38.32
C CYS A 22 -23.99 10.02 37.87
N CYS A 23 -24.49 9.16 38.76
CA CYS A 23 -25.39 8.05 38.37
C CYS A 23 -26.70 8.52 37.72
N GLY A 24 -27.19 9.72 38.03
CA GLY A 24 -28.36 10.31 37.36
C GLY A 24 -28.11 10.62 35.87
N ARG A 25 -26.84 10.67 35.44
CA ARG A 25 -26.42 10.77 34.03
C ARG A 25 -26.48 9.42 33.31
N LEU A 26 -26.37 8.32 34.06
CA LEU A 26 -26.45 6.94 33.55
C LEU A 26 -27.90 6.43 33.51
N THR A 27 -28.75 6.84 34.46
CA THR A 27 -30.14 6.35 34.59
C THR A 27 -31.16 7.14 33.77
N ALA A 28 -30.93 8.43 33.52
CA ALA A 28 -31.58 9.09 32.42
C ALA A 28 -30.85 8.59 31.17
N GLY A 29 -31.53 7.96 30.20
CA GLY A 29 -31.00 7.56 28.89
C GLY A 29 -30.51 8.77 28.06
N GLY A 30 -29.62 9.56 28.65
CA GLY A 30 -28.99 10.74 28.13
C GLY A 30 -27.99 10.27 27.11
N ARG A 31 -28.46 10.26 25.86
CA ARG A 31 -27.70 10.47 24.63
C ARG A 31 -26.29 10.98 24.96
N ASP A 32 -25.33 10.17 24.54
CA ASP A 32 -23.91 10.44 24.61
C ASP A 32 -23.60 11.93 24.35
N PRO A 33 -22.90 12.64 25.25
CA PRO A 33 -22.37 13.97 25.01
C PRO A 33 -21.29 14.01 23.93
N ALA A 34 -20.90 12.86 23.33
CA ALA A 34 -20.31 12.80 22.01
C ALA A 34 -21.29 13.40 20.98
N GLN A 35 -21.24 14.73 20.94
CA GLN A 35 -21.83 15.65 20.00
C GLN A 35 -22.17 14.99 18.66
N ARG A 36 -23.46 15.04 18.26
CA ARG A 36 -23.77 15.12 16.84
C ARG A 36 -23.06 16.38 16.34
N LEU A 37 -21.88 16.21 15.76
CA LEU A 37 -21.20 17.25 15.02
C LEU A 37 -22.23 17.88 14.07
N PRO A 38 -22.25 19.22 13.92
CA PRO A 38 -23.04 19.86 12.88
C PRO A 38 -22.85 19.08 11.56
N PRO A 39 -23.91 18.81 10.79
CA PRO A 39 -23.81 17.98 9.58
C PRO A 39 -22.69 18.41 8.63
N GLU A 40 -22.42 19.70 8.54
CA GLU A 40 -21.32 20.28 7.76
C GLU A 40 -19.94 19.81 8.26
N ILE A 41 -19.71 19.82 9.59
CA ILE A 41 -18.45 19.36 10.18
C ILE A 41 -18.30 17.85 10.00
N ALA A 42 -19.39 17.08 10.19
CA ALA A 42 -19.38 15.64 9.94
C ALA A 42 -19.03 15.33 8.47
N ARG A 43 -19.61 16.06 7.51
CA ARG A 43 -19.29 15.94 6.08
C ARG A 43 -17.85 16.32 5.78
N ALA A 44 -17.34 17.40 6.36
CA ALA A 44 -15.96 17.82 6.19
C ALA A 44 -14.96 16.77 6.69
N ILE A 45 -15.24 16.11 7.82
CA ILE A 45 -14.44 15.00 8.35
C ILE A 45 -14.47 13.80 7.40
N GLU A 46 -15.65 13.40 6.91
CA GLU A 46 -15.77 12.28 5.97
C GLU A 46 -15.05 12.55 4.65
N ARG A 47 -15.12 13.80 4.17
CA ARG A 47 -14.37 14.24 2.99
C ARG A 47 -12.87 14.20 3.23
N HIS A 48 -12.40 14.74 4.35
CA HIS A 48 -10.98 14.69 4.71
C HIS A 48 -10.47 13.24 4.79
N LYS A 49 -11.22 12.31 5.38
CA LYS A 49 -10.85 10.89 5.40
C LYS A 49 -10.77 10.27 4.01
N ALA A 50 -11.70 10.62 3.12
CA ALA A 50 -11.70 10.11 1.74
C ALA A 50 -10.51 10.67 0.95
N ASP A 51 -10.23 11.96 1.07
CA ASP A 51 -9.09 12.62 0.41
C ASP A 51 -7.76 12.07 0.96
N GLU A 52 -7.64 11.87 2.28
CA GLU A 52 -6.48 11.18 2.86
C GLU A 52 -6.34 9.76 2.32
N ARG A 53 -7.43 9.00 2.19
CA ARG A 53 -7.40 7.65 1.60
C ARG A 53 -6.86 7.65 0.17
N ILE A 54 -7.31 8.59 -0.67
CA ILE A 54 -6.80 8.77 -2.03
C ILE A 54 -5.30 9.09 -1.99
N ARG A 55 -4.90 10.01 -1.11
CA ARG A 55 -3.49 10.35 -0.91
C ARG A 55 -2.66 9.12 -0.49
N GLU A 56 -3.13 8.28 0.42
CA GLU A 56 -2.43 7.05 0.81
C GLU A 56 -2.30 6.06 -0.36
N GLU A 57 -3.34 5.93 -1.19
CA GLU A 57 -3.33 5.05 -2.35
C GLU A 57 -2.36 5.52 -3.45
N GLN A 58 -2.17 6.84 -3.57
CA GLN A 58 -1.19 7.45 -4.49
C GLN A 58 0.24 7.45 -3.94
N GLN A 59 0.43 7.84 -2.68
CA GLN A 59 1.74 8.16 -2.10
C GLN A 59 2.27 7.08 -1.13
N GLY A 60 1.40 6.20 -0.63
CA GLY A 60 1.70 5.27 0.45
C GLY A 60 1.51 5.88 1.86
N LEU A 61 1.90 5.10 2.87
CA LEU A 61 1.73 5.41 4.30
C LEU A 61 2.94 6.17 4.93
N GLY A 62 3.86 6.63 4.08
CA GLY A 62 4.92 7.56 4.47
C GLY A 62 4.36 8.94 4.84
N ARG A 63 5.24 9.85 5.24
CA ARG A 63 4.90 11.27 5.41
C ARG A 63 4.32 11.81 4.08
N PRO A 64 3.23 12.60 4.15
CA PRO A 64 2.65 13.19 2.95
C PRO A 64 3.66 14.12 2.27
N ILE A 65 3.54 14.26 0.95
CA ILE A 65 4.32 15.27 0.22
C ILE A 65 3.94 16.65 0.76
N VAL A 66 4.94 17.41 1.20
CA VAL A 66 4.74 18.78 1.70
C VAL A 66 5.07 19.73 0.57
N SER A 67 4.06 20.41 0.04
CA SER A 67 4.22 21.30 -1.11
C SER A 67 3.25 22.48 -1.07
N LEU A 68 3.57 23.53 -1.82
CA LEU A 68 2.65 24.66 -2.06
C LEU A 68 3.03 25.41 -3.34
N LYS A 69 2.08 26.15 -3.91
CA LYS A 69 2.32 27.09 -5.01
C LYS A 69 2.41 28.52 -4.46
N ALA A 70 3.52 29.22 -4.74
CA ALA A 70 3.70 30.62 -4.37
C ALA A 70 4.55 31.36 -5.41
N ASN A 71 4.19 32.61 -5.72
CA ASN A 71 4.92 33.47 -6.67
C ASN A 71 5.24 32.77 -8.02
N GLY A 72 4.27 32.02 -8.56
CA GLY A 72 4.43 31.28 -9.82
C GLY A 72 5.34 30.05 -9.75
N HIS A 73 5.83 29.68 -8.57
CA HIS A 73 6.67 28.51 -8.35
C HIS A 73 5.92 27.41 -7.62
N GLN A 74 6.15 26.17 -8.03
CA GLN A 74 5.87 25.00 -7.22
C GLN A 74 7.02 24.84 -6.23
N ILE A 75 6.69 24.71 -4.95
CA ILE A 75 7.64 24.54 -3.84
C ILE A 75 7.39 23.17 -3.22
N VAL A 76 8.46 22.43 -2.94
CA VAL A 76 8.43 21.11 -2.28
C VAL A 76 9.44 21.11 -1.14
N ALA A 77 8.99 20.73 0.06
CA ALA A 77 9.86 20.53 1.21
C ALA A 77 10.27 19.05 1.30
N VAL A 78 11.57 18.83 1.52
CA VAL A 78 12.19 17.51 1.70
C VAL A 78 13.06 17.60 2.95
N GLY A 79 12.63 16.94 4.04
CA GLY A 79 13.30 17.09 5.33
C GLY A 79 13.38 18.56 5.76
N SER A 80 14.60 19.08 5.92
CA SER A 80 14.86 20.50 6.25
C SER A 80 15.14 21.39 5.02
N THR A 81 15.09 20.83 3.80
CA THR A 81 15.45 21.52 2.56
C THR A 81 14.18 21.88 1.77
N VAL A 82 14.22 23.02 1.09
CA VAL A 82 13.13 23.47 0.22
C VAL A 82 13.63 23.57 -1.22
N HIS A 83 12.93 22.91 -2.13
CA HIS A 83 13.17 22.94 -3.56
C HIS A 83 12.03 23.69 -4.24
N HIS A 84 12.33 24.40 -5.33
CA HIS A 84 11.31 25.13 -6.07
C HIS A 84 11.63 25.21 -7.56
N SER A 85 10.57 25.27 -8.37
CA SER A 85 10.67 25.51 -9.81
C SER A 85 9.37 26.09 -10.36
N PRO A 86 9.42 27.00 -11.36
CA PRO A 86 8.23 27.47 -12.05
C PRO A 86 7.68 26.45 -13.06
N THR A 87 8.47 25.41 -13.39
CA THR A 87 8.14 24.47 -14.47
C THR A 87 7.51 23.17 -13.99
N TRP A 88 7.60 22.82 -12.70
CA TRP A 88 7.00 21.58 -12.21
C TRP A 88 5.47 21.63 -12.27
N LYS A 89 4.88 20.71 -13.02
CA LYS A 89 3.43 20.52 -13.15
C LYS A 89 2.98 19.27 -12.41
N THR A 90 3.81 18.24 -12.39
CA THR A 90 3.56 16.97 -11.70
C THR A 90 4.68 16.68 -10.70
N PHE A 91 4.41 15.80 -9.73
CA PHE A 91 5.45 15.39 -8.78
C PHE A 91 6.60 14.65 -9.47
N THR A 92 6.36 13.97 -10.59
CA THR A 92 7.43 13.35 -11.38
C THR A 92 8.38 14.35 -12.03
N ASP A 93 7.92 15.57 -12.34
CA ASP A 93 8.81 16.65 -12.81
C ASP A 93 9.80 17.04 -11.70
N PHE A 94 9.29 17.17 -10.47
CA PHE A 94 10.13 17.40 -9.29
C PHE A 94 11.11 16.25 -9.08
N LEU A 95 10.68 14.99 -9.15
CA LEU A 95 11.57 13.84 -8.96
C LEU A 95 12.73 13.82 -9.96
N ALA A 96 12.45 14.12 -11.23
CA ALA A 96 13.46 14.18 -12.28
C ALA A 96 14.51 15.27 -12.01
N ASP A 97 14.12 16.38 -11.40
CA ASP A 97 15.02 17.46 -10.96
C ASP A 97 15.74 17.14 -9.65
N TYR A 98 15.02 16.56 -8.69
CA TYR A 98 15.51 16.24 -7.36
C TYR A 98 16.72 15.30 -7.41
N ILE A 99 16.64 14.21 -8.18
CA ILE A 99 17.77 13.28 -8.31
C ILE A 99 19.05 13.97 -8.82
N LYS A 100 18.94 14.92 -9.75
CA LYS A 100 20.10 15.70 -10.25
C LYS A 100 20.74 16.55 -9.15
N SER A 101 19.93 17.08 -8.24
CA SER A 101 20.43 17.83 -7.08
C SER A 101 21.13 16.94 -6.05
N ILE A 102 20.71 15.68 -5.94
CA ILE A 102 21.29 14.70 -5.01
C ILE A 102 22.59 14.09 -5.51
N VAL A 103 22.67 13.70 -6.79
CA VAL A 103 23.82 12.94 -7.32
C VAL A 103 25.09 13.77 -7.59
N ASP A 104 25.23 14.94 -6.96
CA ASP A 104 26.29 15.93 -7.19
C ASP A 104 26.35 16.39 -8.67
N PRO A 105 25.89 17.61 -8.98
CA PRO A 105 25.91 18.13 -10.34
C PRO A 105 27.28 18.10 -11.02
N ALA A 106 28.39 18.26 -10.27
CA ALA A 106 29.73 18.21 -10.85
C ALA A 106 30.06 16.79 -11.36
N TRP A 107 29.73 15.77 -10.58
CA TRP A 107 29.86 14.37 -10.99
C TRP A 107 28.93 14.06 -12.17
N GLY A 108 27.65 14.45 -12.08
CA GLY A 108 26.65 14.21 -13.12
C GLY A 108 27.00 14.86 -14.47
N ASN A 109 27.67 16.01 -14.47
CA ASN A 109 28.14 16.69 -15.69
C ASN A 109 29.45 16.11 -16.24
N ALA A 110 30.25 15.44 -15.41
CA ALA A 110 31.49 14.78 -15.85
C ALA A 110 31.23 13.43 -16.53
N GLU A 111 30.20 12.68 -16.10
CA GLU A 111 29.85 11.37 -16.67
C GLU A 111 29.53 11.39 -18.18
N PRO A 112 28.76 12.35 -18.73
CA PRO A 112 28.49 12.42 -20.17
C PRO A 112 29.72 12.53 -21.07
N ALA A 113 30.87 13.00 -20.55
CA ALA A 113 32.12 13.07 -21.30
C ALA A 113 32.74 11.69 -21.59
N LYS A 114 32.30 10.64 -20.88
CA LYS A 114 32.74 9.26 -21.10
C LYS A 114 31.98 8.61 -22.27
N PRO A 115 32.60 7.62 -22.96
CA PRO A 115 31.86 6.72 -23.87
C PRO A 115 30.64 6.11 -23.17
N PHE A 116 29.53 5.94 -23.88
CA PHE A 116 28.26 5.52 -23.28
C PHE A 116 28.38 4.25 -22.40
N ALA A 117 29.13 3.25 -22.87
CA ALA A 117 29.35 1.99 -22.14
C ALA A 117 30.16 2.15 -20.84
N GLU A 118 30.93 3.23 -20.70
CA GLU A 118 31.74 3.55 -19.51
C GLU A 118 31.04 4.51 -18.54
N ARG A 119 29.90 5.07 -18.94
CA ARG A 119 29.09 5.95 -18.07
C ARG A 119 28.47 5.15 -16.93
N HIS A 120 28.32 5.79 -15.79
CA HIS A 120 27.61 5.21 -14.66
C HIS A 120 26.14 4.85 -15.03
N PRO A 121 25.57 3.74 -14.55
CA PRO A 121 24.20 3.33 -14.86
C PRO A 121 23.14 4.42 -14.69
N ILE A 122 23.22 5.22 -13.60
CA ILE A 122 22.33 6.37 -13.37
C ILE A 122 22.32 7.34 -14.57
N VAL A 123 23.49 7.60 -15.16
CA VAL A 123 23.63 8.55 -16.28
C VAL A 123 23.25 7.92 -17.61
N GLN A 124 23.47 6.61 -17.78
CA GLN A 124 22.89 5.86 -18.91
C GLN A 124 21.35 5.89 -18.85
N TRP A 125 20.77 5.75 -17.65
CA TRP A 125 19.34 5.85 -17.44
C TRP A 125 18.82 7.28 -17.63
N TYR A 126 19.56 8.31 -17.20
CA TYR A 126 19.20 9.69 -17.49
C TYR A 126 19.07 9.93 -19.00
N ASP A 127 20.07 9.50 -19.79
CA ASP A 127 20.05 9.61 -21.25
C ASP A 127 18.84 8.87 -21.87
N ALA A 128 18.60 7.63 -21.45
CA ALA A 128 17.46 6.85 -21.93
C ALA A 128 16.11 7.45 -21.50
N TYR A 129 16.02 8.00 -20.30
CA TYR A 129 14.82 8.67 -19.79
C TYR A 129 14.53 9.96 -20.55
N CYS A 130 15.56 10.76 -20.89
CA CYS A 130 15.39 11.94 -21.75
C CYS A 130 14.83 11.55 -23.13
N ARG A 131 15.33 10.47 -23.73
CA ARG A 131 14.81 9.95 -25.01
C ARG A 131 13.36 9.46 -24.87
N TYR A 132 13.04 8.79 -23.77
CA TYR A 132 11.66 8.40 -23.45
C TYR A 132 10.74 9.63 -23.32
N GLN A 133 11.16 10.67 -22.59
CA GLN A 133 10.39 11.92 -22.45
C GLN A 133 10.15 12.60 -23.81
N GLN A 134 11.17 12.68 -24.67
CA GLN A 134 11.04 13.24 -26.02
C GLN A 134 10.05 12.45 -26.90
N ALA A 135 10.02 11.12 -26.75
CA ALA A 135 9.08 10.28 -27.49
C ALA A 135 7.65 10.41 -26.96
N THR A 136 7.47 10.56 -25.64
CA THR A 136 6.16 10.57 -24.97
C THR A 136 5.50 11.96 -24.95
N ILE A 137 6.26 13.01 -24.61
CA ILE A 137 5.73 14.37 -24.41
C ILE A 137 5.66 15.10 -25.76
N LYS A 138 4.44 15.28 -26.28
CA LYS A 138 4.21 15.94 -27.58
C LYS A 138 4.18 17.46 -27.51
N THR A 139 3.81 18.00 -26.35
CA THR A 139 3.70 19.45 -26.14
C THR A 139 4.45 19.83 -24.87
N PRO A 140 5.60 20.51 -24.98
CA PRO A 140 6.39 20.92 -23.82
C PRO A 140 5.55 21.75 -22.82
N GLY A 141 5.71 21.45 -21.53
CA GLY A 141 4.99 22.15 -20.44
C GLY A 141 3.54 21.69 -20.22
N VAL A 142 3.02 20.79 -21.05
CA VAL A 142 1.72 20.15 -20.86
C VAL A 142 1.93 18.73 -20.33
N PRO A 143 1.31 18.33 -19.18
CA PRO A 143 1.38 16.97 -18.69
C PRO A 143 0.91 15.96 -19.75
N ALA A 144 1.62 14.85 -19.86
CA ALA A 144 1.30 13.77 -20.80
C ALA A 144 1.11 12.45 -20.05
N LEU A 145 0.21 11.60 -20.55
CA LEU A 145 0.09 10.22 -20.06
C LEU A 145 1.33 9.43 -20.50
N ALA A 146 1.89 8.67 -19.56
CA ALA A 146 3.16 7.98 -19.75
C ALA A 146 3.07 6.56 -19.16
N THR A 147 3.38 5.54 -19.96
CA THR A 147 3.47 4.15 -19.49
C THR A 147 4.71 3.97 -18.63
N VAL A 148 4.57 3.35 -17.46
CA VAL A 148 5.71 3.01 -16.61
C VAL A 148 6.47 1.83 -17.23
N THR A 149 7.55 2.14 -17.95
CA THR A 149 8.48 1.15 -18.52
C THR A 149 9.64 0.87 -17.57
N GLY A 150 10.50 -0.09 -17.91
CA GLY A 150 11.73 -0.39 -17.16
C GLY A 150 12.60 0.85 -16.91
N ILE A 151 12.70 1.77 -17.88
CA ILE A 151 13.48 3.00 -17.72
C ILE A 151 12.85 3.97 -16.72
N VAL A 152 11.51 4.09 -16.71
CA VAL A 152 10.79 4.91 -15.74
C VAL A 152 10.99 4.33 -14.34
N ALA A 153 10.86 3.01 -14.20
CA ALA A 153 11.08 2.30 -12.93
C ALA A 153 12.54 2.43 -12.42
N CYS A 154 13.54 2.38 -13.30
CA CYS A 154 14.94 2.62 -12.94
C CYS A 154 15.16 4.05 -12.46
N TYR A 155 14.85 5.04 -13.32
CA TYR A 155 15.26 6.43 -13.11
C TYR A 155 14.36 7.15 -12.09
N LEU A 156 13.04 7.15 -12.32
CA LEU A 156 12.10 7.76 -11.37
C LEU A 156 11.94 6.91 -10.10
N GLY A 157 12.08 5.58 -10.18
CA GLY A 157 12.09 4.73 -8.98
C GLY A 157 13.27 5.03 -8.06
N LEU A 158 14.46 5.23 -8.61
CA LEU A 158 15.62 5.72 -7.84
C LEU A 158 15.36 7.11 -7.25
N ALA A 159 14.89 8.05 -8.06
CA ALA A 159 14.59 9.41 -7.61
C ALA A 159 13.56 9.43 -6.47
N TYR A 160 12.50 8.63 -6.59
CA TYR A 160 11.45 8.54 -5.58
C TYR A 160 11.94 7.86 -4.30
N SER A 161 12.79 6.84 -4.42
CA SER A 161 13.39 6.18 -3.26
C SER A 161 14.32 7.12 -2.49
N LEU A 162 15.11 7.94 -3.19
CA LEU A 162 15.92 9.00 -2.59
C LEU A 162 15.06 10.05 -1.88
N TYR A 163 13.98 10.50 -2.53
CA TYR A 163 13.04 11.46 -1.94
C TYR A 163 12.39 10.89 -0.67
N LEU A 164 11.87 9.66 -0.74
CA LEU A 164 11.18 9.05 0.39
C LEU A 164 12.11 8.88 1.58
N LEU A 165 13.34 8.41 1.37
CA LEU A 165 14.29 8.25 2.46
C LEU A 165 14.65 9.59 3.11
N ASP A 166 14.96 10.62 2.31
CA ASP A 166 15.30 11.95 2.82
C ASP A 166 14.13 12.60 3.56
N HIS A 167 12.92 12.51 3.00
CA HIS A 167 11.73 13.15 3.56
C HIS A 167 11.23 12.47 4.85
N ASN A 168 11.38 11.15 4.96
CA ASN A 168 10.86 10.39 6.09
C ASN A 168 11.89 10.17 7.21
N VAL A 169 13.17 10.17 6.87
CA VAL A 169 14.25 9.74 7.76
C VAL A 169 15.42 10.73 7.67
N GLU A 170 16.40 10.42 6.83
CA GLU A 170 17.59 11.21 6.50
C GLU A 170 18.25 10.55 5.28
N LEU A 171 18.75 11.35 4.34
CA LEU A 171 19.61 10.84 3.28
C LEU A 171 21.10 10.97 3.62
N GLN A 172 21.70 9.88 4.13
CA GLN A 172 23.11 9.86 4.51
C GLN A 172 24.04 10.07 3.30
N LYS A 173 25.02 10.98 3.47
CA LYS A 173 26.05 11.28 2.44
C LYS A 173 26.79 10.03 1.96
N ARG A 174 27.02 9.07 2.85
CA ARG A 174 27.68 7.80 2.53
C ARG A 174 26.87 6.96 1.54
N LEU A 175 25.56 6.83 1.74
CA LEU A 175 24.69 6.12 0.79
C LEU A 175 24.73 6.77 -0.59
N VAL A 176 24.64 8.11 -0.66
CA VAL A 176 24.76 8.86 -1.92
C VAL A 176 26.13 8.68 -2.58
N ALA A 177 27.21 8.61 -1.80
CA ALA A 177 28.54 8.31 -2.32
C ALA A 177 28.61 6.90 -2.92
N ARG A 178 28.07 5.89 -2.24
CA ARG A 178 28.02 4.48 -2.72
C ARG A 178 27.26 4.36 -4.04
N LEU A 179 26.20 5.14 -4.24
CA LEU A 179 25.45 5.17 -5.50
C LEU A 179 26.26 5.68 -6.70
N LYS A 180 27.35 6.41 -6.50
CA LYS A 180 28.21 6.93 -7.57
C LYS A 180 29.39 6.00 -7.89
N ILE A 181 29.61 4.97 -7.08
CA ILE A 181 30.72 4.03 -7.23
C ILE A 181 30.18 2.72 -7.83
N LEU A 182 30.67 2.36 -9.01
CA LEU A 182 30.12 1.26 -9.82
C LEU A 182 30.02 -0.08 -9.07
N ASP A 183 31.06 -0.47 -8.34
CA ASP A 183 31.08 -1.77 -7.63
C ASP A 183 30.13 -1.82 -6.42
N GLN A 184 29.77 -0.67 -5.86
CA GLN A 184 28.88 -0.52 -4.70
C GLN A 184 27.44 -0.15 -5.09
N PHE A 185 27.23 0.34 -6.32
CA PHE A 185 25.95 0.84 -6.81
C PHE A 185 24.81 -0.16 -6.63
N GLN A 186 24.98 -1.43 -7.04
CA GLN A 186 23.92 -2.44 -6.95
C GLN A 186 23.38 -2.61 -5.51
N GLY A 187 24.26 -2.63 -4.52
CA GLY A 187 23.86 -2.80 -3.11
C GLY A 187 23.07 -1.60 -2.61
N ALA A 188 23.65 -0.40 -2.76
CA ALA A 188 23.02 0.86 -2.36
C ALA A 188 21.68 1.10 -3.09
N TYR A 189 21.59 0.70 -4.36
CA TYR A 189 20.36 0.80 -5.13
C TYR A 189 19.25 -0.09 -4.58
N TYR A 190 19.56 -1.35 -4.23
CA TYR A 190 18.57 -2.25 -3.68
C TYR A 190 18.16 -1.90 -2.25
N GLU A 191 19.08 -1.39 -1.43
CA GLU A 191 18.78 -0.83 -0.11
C GLU A 191 17.74 0.29 -0.21
N LEU A 192 17.88 1.20 -1.18
CA LEU A 192 16.89 2.26 -1.44
C LEU A 192 15.52 1.72 -1.86
N ILE A 193 15.47 0.68 -2.68
CA ILE A 193 14.21 0.02 -3.08
C ILE A 193 13.50 -0.52 -1.84
N VAL A 194 14.23 -1.23 -0.97
CA VAL A 194 13.66 -1.80 0.26
C VAL A 194 13.20 -0.71 1.22
N ALA A 195 13.97 0.37 1.37
CA ALA A 195 13.57 1.52 2.18
C ALA A 195 12.28 2.18 1.65
N ASN A 196 12.16 2.35 0.33
CA ASN A 196 10.96 2.86 -0.33
C ASN A 196 9.73 1.99 -0.01
N ILE A 197 9.84 0.68 -0.21
CA ILE A 197 8.77 -0.29 0.07
C ILE A 197 8.31 -0.18 1.53
N LEU A 198 9.24 -0.17 2.48
CA LEU A 198 8.93 -0.12 3.90
C LEU A 198 8.29 1.21 4.32
N ILE A 199 8.81 2.33 3.84
CA ILE A 199 8.21 3.65 4.10
C ILE A 199 6.77 3.69 3.59
N ARG A 200 6.53 3.21 2.36
CA ARG A 200 5.19 3.18 1.76
C ARG A 200 4.26 2.16 2.42
N ALA A 201 4.80 1.09 3.00
CA ALA A 201 4.07 0.14 3.84
C ALA A 201 3.76 0.67 5.26
N GLY A 202 4.25 1.86 5.62
CA GLY A 202 3.93 2.52 6.90
C GLY A 202 4.93 2.23 8.02
N PHE A 203 6.18 1.95 7.67
CA PHE A 203 7.26 1.77 8.64
C PHE A 203 8.02 3.08 8.87
N GLU A 204 8.45 3.29 10.12
CA GLU A 204 9.46 4.28 10.50
C GLU A 204 10.81 3.60 10.46
N LEU A 205 11.75 4.11 9.65
CA LEU A 205 13.10 3.55 9.58
C LEU A 205 14.03 4.30 10.52
N ALA A 206 14.99 3.58 11.10
CA ALA A 206 16.13 4.14 11.79
C ALA A 206 17.40 3.57 11.15
N LEU A 207 18.23 4.46 10.61
CA LEU A 207 19.50 4.09 9.99
C LEU A 207 20.51 3.74 11.10
N GLU A 208 21.24 2.65 10.92
CA GLU A 208 22.26 2.24 11.86
C GLU A 208 23.57 3.01 11.62
N ASP A 209 24.41 3.12 12.65
CA ASP A 209 25.71 3.78 12.54
C ASP A 209 26.74 2.86 11.84
N GLU A 210 26.82 2.96 10.52
CA GLU A 210 27.79 2.20 9.72
C GLU A 210 29.27 2.61 9.96
N THR A 211 29.56 3.59 10.83
CA THR A 211 30.95 3.98 11.15
C THR A 211 31.58 3.06 12.19
N ASP A 212 30.80 2.26 12.90
CA ASP A 212 31.32 1.23 13.80
C ASP A 212 31.75 -0.02 13.04
N GLY A 213 33.05 -0.14 12.78
CA GLY A 213 33.64 -1.35 12.19
C GLY A 213 33.79 -2.53 13.15
N ASN A 214 33.45 -2.37 14.44
CA ASN A 214 33.63 -3.43 15.44
C ASN A 214 32.46 -4.42 15.49
N SER A 215 31.32 -4.11 14.87
CA SER A 215 30.21 -5.04 14.75
C SER A 215 29.59 -5.07 13.36
N LYS A 216 29.06 -6.25 12.99
CA LYS A 216 28.24 -6.37 11.78
C LYS A 216 26.86 -5.83 12.11
N HIS A 217 26.44 -4.78 11.42
CA HIS A 217 25.13 -4.17 11.59
C HIS A 217 24.19 -4.55 10.45
N CYS A 218 22.90 -4.59 10.76
CA CYS A 218 21.87 -4.60 9.73
C CYS A 218 21.87 -3.26 8.97
N GLU A 219 21.32 -3.23 7.75
CA GLU A 219 21.35 -2.00 6.93
C GLU A 219 20.56 -0.87 7.62
N PHE A 220 19.40 -1.21 8.19
CA PHE A 220 18.61 -0.33 9.05
C PHE A 220 17.59 -1.13 9.87
N SER A 221 16.98 -0.50 10.87
CA SER A 221 15.82 -1.05 11.57
C SER A 221 14.53 -0.37 11.11
N ALA A 222 13.42 -1.10 11.18
CA ALA A 222 12.10 -0.65 10.74
C ALA A 222 11.06 -0.91 11.83
N ARG A 223 10.30 0.11 12.21
CA ARG A 223 9.20 0.02 13.18
C ARG A 223 7.86 0.18 12.48
N SER A 224 6.99 -0.81 12.58
CA SER A 224 5.63 -0.71 12.04
C SER A 224 4.83 0.33 12.84
N LYS A 225 4.29 1.36 12.17
CA LYS A 225 3.37 2.32 12.80
C LYS A 225 2.05 1.66 13.20
N ARG A 226 1.69 0.53 12.57
CA ARG A 226 0.45 -0.19 12.84
C ARG A 226 0.54 -1.06 14.09
N THR A 227 1.53 -1.94 14.14
CA THR A 227 1.64 -2.95 15.20
C THR A 227 2.61 -2.53 16.31
N GLY A 228 3.44 -1.53 16.05
CA GLY A 228 4.53 -1.12 16.95
C GLY A 228 5.74 -2.06 16.95
N LYS A 229 5.70 -3.17 16.20
CA LYS A 229 6.80 -4.13 16.11
C LYS A 229 8.03 -3.51 15.47
N LYS A 230 9.21 -3.85 16.01
CA LYS A 230 10.51 -3.48 15.46
C LYS A 230 11.10 -4.67 14.71
N TYR A 231 11.70 -4.37 13.57
CA TYR A 231 12.33 -5.32 12.68
C TYR A 231 13.75 -4.89 12.32
N TRP A 232 14.62 -5.88 12.14
CA TRP A 232 15.96 -5.70 11.58
C TRP A 232 15.92 -6.06 10.08
N VAL A 233 16.42 -5.16 9.23
CA VAL A 233 16.23 -5.23 7.78
C VAL A 233 17.53 -5.54 7.04
N GLU A 234 17.46 -6.59 6.22
CA GLU A 234 18.55 -7.02 5.34
C GLU A 234 18.09 -6.98 3.89
N ALA A 235 18.85 -6.27 3.05
CA ALA A 235 18.61 -6.20 1.61
C ALA A 235 19.76 -6.84 0.85
N LYS A 236 19.47 -7.86 0.04
CA LYS A 236 20.45 -8.53 -0.83
C LYS A 236 19.91 -8.69 -2.24
N MET A 237 20.61 -8.14 -3.23
CA MET A 237 20.34 -8.41 -4.64
C MET A 237 21.42 -9.33 -5.19
N ARG A 238 21.03 -10.39 -5.91
CA ARG A 238 21.95 -11.27 -6.61
C ARG A 238 22.84 -10.48 -7.57
N SER A 239 24.15 -10.58 -7.40
CA SER A 239 25.14 -9.91 -8.25
C SER A 239 25.39 -10.73 -9.51
N VAL A 240 25.03 -10.18 -10.67
CA VAL A 240 25.16 -10.83 -11.98
C VAL A 240 26.22 -10.10 -12.79
N ALA A 241 27.19 -10.83 -13.33
CA ALA A 241 28.27 -10.22 -14.09
C ALA A 241 27.73 -9.44 -15.30
N GLY A 242 28.22 -8.22 -15.50
CA GLY A 242 27.80 -7.31 -16.57
C GLY A 242 26.62 -6.41 -16.23
N LEU A 243 26.02 -6.52 -15.04
CA LEU A 243 24.86 -5.72 -14.64
C LEU A 243 25.14 -4.86 -13.42
N LEU A 244 24.60 -3.63 -13.43
CA LEU A 244 24.62 -2.71 -12.29
C LEU A 244 26.03 -2.52 -11.68
N GLY A 245 27.05 -2.52 -12.53
CA GLY A 245 28.46 -2.34 -12.15
C GLY A 245 29.20 -3.61 -11.70
N LYS A 246 28.54 -4.78 -11.73
CA LYS A 246 29.16 -6.07 -11.40
C LYS A 246 29.97 -6.65 -12.55
N THR A 247 31.06 -7.32 -12.21
CA THR A 247 32.02 -7.93 -13.14
C THR A 247 32.08 -9.44 -12.96
N ASN A 248 32.91 -10.14 -13.74
CA ASN A 248 33.18 -11.57 -13.50
C ASN A 248 33.89 -11.86 -12.17
N ARG A 249 34.45 -10.83 -11.50
CA ARG A 249 35.14 -11.00 -10.21
C ARG A 249 34.16 -11.04 -9.03
N ASP A 250 33.06 -10.29 -9.12
CA ASP A 250 32.13 -10.05 -8.03
C ASP A 250 30.65 -10.31 -8.39
N GLY A 251 30.40 -10.78 -9.62
CA GLY A 251 29.10 -11.24 -10.11
C GLY A 251 29.14 -12.70 -10.58
N THR A 252 27.99 -13.36 -10.55
CA THR A 252 27.82 -14.73 -11.08
C THR A 252 27.42 -14.72 -12.55
N THR A 253 27.86 -15.74 -13.28
CA THR A 253 27.45 -16.05 -14.67
C THR A 253 26.51 -17.25 -14.74
N ASP A 254 26.20 -17.86 -13.60
CA ASP A 254 25.29 -19.01 -13.50
C ASP A 254 23.88 -18.59 -13.95
N PRO A 255 23.20 -19.35 -14.83
CA PRO A 255 21.84 -19.02 -15.23
C PRO A 255 20.79 -19.35 -14.16
N ASN A 256 21.11 -20.13 -13.13
CA ASN A 256 20.16 -20.50 -12.08
C ASN A 256 19.84 -19.29 -11.17
N PRO A 257 18.57 -18.82 -11.12
CA PRO A 257 18.18 -17.68 -10.30
C PRO A 257 18.46 -17.88 -8.81
N LEU A 258 18.46 -19.12 -8.33
CA LEU A 258 18.57 -19.45 -6.90
C LEU A 258 20.00 -19.74 -6.44
N ASN A 259 21.01 -19.63 -7.31
CA ASN A 259 22.38 -20.04 -6.95
C ASN A 259 23.02 -19.20 -5.81
N ARG A 260 22.53 -17.97 -5.61
CA ARG A 260 22.94 -17.08 -4.51
C ARG A 260 21.91 -16.97 -3.39
N PHE A 261 20.73 -17.58 -3.53
CA PHE A 261 19.62 -17.44 -2.58
C PHE A 261 20.02 -17.83 -1.16
N ILE A 262 20.56 -19.04 -0.98
CA ILE A 262 20.97 -19.54 0.35
C ILE A 262 22.23 -18.86 0.88
N PRO A 263 23.30 -18.64 0.09
CA PRO A 263 24.42 -17.84 0.54
C PRO A 263 24.01 -16.46 1.09
N GLN A 264 23.14 -15.74 0.37
CA GLN A 264 22.65 -14.42 0.81
C GLN A 264 21.76 -14.51 2.05
N LEU A 265 20.94 -15.55 2.16
CA LEU A 265 20.15 -15.82 3.35
C LEU A 265 21.04 -16.05 4.57
N ASN A 266 22.10 -16.85 4.43
CA ASN A 266 23.05 -17.12 5.51
C ASN A 266 23.81 -15.86 5.92
N ASP A 267 24.25 -15.05 4.96
CA ASP A 267 24.89 -13.76 5.23
C ASP A 267 23.97 -12.82 6.01
N ALA A 268 22.68 -12.79 5.67
CA ALA A 268 21.67 -12.02 6.40
C ALA A 268 21.43 -12.56 7.82
N LEU A 269 21.30 -13.88 7.98
CA LEU A 269 21.07 -14.51 9.30
C LEU A 269 22.28 -14.40 10.23
N ALA A 270 23.49 -14.30 9.68
CA ALA A 270 24.72 -14.13 10.46
C ALA A 270 24.83 -12.75 11.13
N LYS A 271 24.00 -11.77 10.72
CA LYS A 271 23.95 -10.47 11.37
C LYS A 271 23.11 -10.54 12.67
N PRO A 272 23.59 -9.92 13.76
CA PRO A 272 22.85 -9.87 15.01
C PRO A 272 21.55 -9.10 14.81
N ALA A 273 20.46 -9.64 15.34
CA ALA A 273 19.18 -8.95 15.41
C ALA A 273 18.56 -9.28 16.76
N ALA A 274 18.26 -8.24 17.55
CA ALA A 274 17.64 -8.41 18.87
C ALA A 274 16.15 -8.79 18.76
N ASP A 275 15.50 -8.40 17.65
CA ASP A 275 14.07 -8.57 17.39
C ASP A 275 13.83 -9.43 16.13
N GLU A 276 12.62 -9.35 15.56
CA GLU A 276 12.24 -10.03 14.32
C GLU A 276 13.06 -9.51 13.11
N ARG A 277 13.27 -10.36 12.09
CA ARG A 277 14.03 -10.03 10.86
C ARG A 277 13.12 -9.91 9.64
N LEU A 278 13.38 -8.91 8.82
CA LEU A 278 12.88 -8.80 7.44
C LEU A 278 14.07 -8.96 6.49
N ILE A 279 14.08 -10.03 5.71
CA ILE A 279 15.16 -10.35 4.78
C ILE A 279 14.61 -10.24 3.36
N PHE A 280 15.14 -9.31 2.58
CA PHE A 280 14.79 -9.09 1.19
C PHE A 280 15.89 -9.68 0.30
N ILE A 281 15.52 -10.62 -0.58
CA ILE A 281 16.43 -11.24 -1.52
C ILE A 281 15.89 -11.08 -2.94
N ASP A 282 16.51 -10.21 -3.72
CA ASP A 282 16.21 -10.07 -5.14
C ASP A 282 17.02 -11.06 -5.96
N LEU A 283 16.31 -11.87 -6.74
CA LEU A 283 16.91 -12.90 -7.60
C LEU A 283 17.60 -12.33 -8.82
N ASN A 284 17.39 -11.05 -9.17
CA ASN A 284 17.97 -10.37 -10.32
C ASN A 284 18.16 -11.31 -11.51
N THR A 285 17.05 -11.87 -11.98
CA THR A 285 17.01 -12.80 -13.11
C THR A 285 16.16 -12.22 -14.23
N GLU A 286 16.32 -12.70 -15.45
CA GLU A 286 15.48 -12.30 -16.58
C GLU A 286 13.99 -12.40 -16.23
N ALA A 287 13.22 -11.45 -16.77
CA ALA A 287 11.77 -11.50 -16.69
C ALA A 287 11.29 -12.72 -17.50
N THR A 288 10.25 -13.40 -17.02
CA THR A 288 9.58 -14.47 -17.79
C THR A 288 8.12 -14.11 -18.11
N PRO A 289 7.85 -12.94 -18.74
CA PRO A 289 6.47 -12.49 -19.01
C PRO A 289 5.78 -13.31 -20.13
N GLU A 290 6.55 -14.07 -20.91
CA GLU A 290 6.06 -14.86 -22.05
C GLU A 290 5.30 -16.15 -21.64
N ALA A 291 5.15 -16.43 -20.34
CA ALA A 291 4.56 -17.68 -19.83
C ALA A 291 3.02 -17.67 -19.68
N GLY A 292 2.33 -16.60 -20.10
CA GLY A 292 0.89 -16.41 -19.86
C GLY A 292 0.57 -16.25 -18.36
N ASP A 293 -0.62 -16.66 -17.91
CA ASP A 293 -1.05 -16.58 -16.49
C ASP A 293 -0.25 -17.47 -15.51
N LYS A 294 0.86 -18.09 -15.93
CA LYS A 294 1.62 -19.02 -15.09
C LYS A 294 2.70 -18.31 -14.27
N PRO A 295 2.81 -18.62 -12.96
CA PRO A 295 3.86 -18.05 -12.14
C PRO A 295 5.25 -18.44 -12.64
N PRO A 296 6.26 -17.56 -12.51
CA PRO A 296 7.63 -17.91 -12.82
C PRO A 296 8.10 -19.20 -12.11
N PRO A 297 8.76 -20.15 -12.80
CA PRO A 297 9.14 -21.44 -12.22
C PRO A 297 10.07 -21.37 -11.00
N TRP A 298 10.75 -20.24 -10.80
CA TRP A 298 11.61 -20.05 -9.64
C TRP A 298 10.82 -19.89 -8.33
N ILE A 299 9.55 -19.50 -8.37
CA ILE A 299 8.72 -19.28 -7.17
C ILE A 299 8.59 -20.57 -6.36
N GLU A 300 8.10 -21.64 -7.01
CA GLU A 300 7.95 -22.95 -6.38
C GLU A 300 9.30 -23.53 -5.92
N LYS A 301 10.35 -23.31 -6.73
CA LYS A 301 11.71 -23.75 -6.40
C LYS A 301 12.27 -23.00 -5.18
N ALA A 302 12.01 -21.70 -5.06
CA ALA A 302 12.44 -20.89 -3.92
C ALA A 302 11.74 -21.33 -2.64
N ALA A 303 10.41 -21.49 -2.69
CA ALA A 303 9.62 -22.00 -1.56
C ALA A 303 10.10 -23.39 -1.12
N THR A 304 10.25 -24.33 -2.06
CA THR A 304 10.75 -25.68 -1.78
C THR A 304 12.16 -25.65 -1.17
N ARG A 305 13.06 -24.82 -1.72
CA ARG A 305 14.42 -24.71 -1.21
C ARG A 305 14.47 -24.13 0.21
N LEU A 306 13.60 -23.16 0.51
CA LEU A 306 13.49 -22.56 1.84
C LEU A 306 12.92 -23.55 2.86
N GLU A 307 11.91 -24.35 2.50
CA GLU A 307 11.39 -25.42 3.36
C GLU A 307 12.45 -26.50 3.66
N GLN A 308 13.25 -26.87 2.65
CA GLN A 308 14.36 -27.79 2.85
C GLN A 308 15.44 -27.20 3.78
N TYR A 309 15.75 -25.92 3.61
CA TYR A 309 16.68 -25.18 4.45
C TYR A 309 16.20 -25.15 5.90
N GLU A 310 14.93 -24.81 6.12
CA GLU A 310 14.28 -24.77 7.44
C GLU A 310 14.36 -26.11 8.18
N LYS A 311 14.16 -27.24 7.46
CA LYS A 311 14.19 -28.58 8.06
C LYS A 311 15.60 -29.08 8.39
N LYS A 312 16.62 -28.67 7.63
CA LYS A 312 17.95 -29.32 7.65
C LYS A 312 19.08 -28.42 8.11
N GLU A 313 18.97 -27.12 7.91
CA GLU A 313 20.09 -26.17 7.99
C GLU A 313 19.80 -25.01 8.96
N LEU A 314 18.54 -24.64 9.18
CA LEU A 314 18.16 -23.52 10.03
C LEU A 314 18.49 -23.79 11.51
N PRO A 315 19.25 -22.91 12.18
CA PRO A 315 19.49 -23.05 13.61
C PRO A 315 18.20 -22.95 14.43
N LYS A 316 18.14 -23.68 15.55
CA LYS A 316 16.95 -23.69 16.43
C LYS A 316 16.63 -22.27 16.94
N GLY A 317 15.36 -21.91 16.91
CA GLY A 317 14.87 -20.63 17.42
C GLY A 317 15.12 -19.43 16.50
N VAL A 318 15.71 -19.64 15.31
CA VAL A 318 15.87 -18.59 14.31
C VAL A 318 14.59 -18.47 13.49
N SER A 319 14.10 -17.24 13.34
CA SER A 319 12.96 -16.92 12.48
C SER A 319 13.18 -15.62 11.71
N ALA A 320 12.62 -15.55 10.50
CA ALA A 320 12.62 -14.35 9.66
C ALA A 320 11.41 -14.36 8.70
N TYR A 321 10.93 -13.17 8.33
CA TYR A 321 10.15 -13.00 7.10
C TYR A 321 11.14 -12.81 5.95
N VAL A 322 11.00 -13.63 4.92
CA VAL A 322 11.87 -13.60 3.74
C VAL A 322 11.04 -13.15 2.55
N PHE A 323 11.38 -12.00 1.95
CA PHE A 323 10.75 -11.48 0.74
C PHE A 323 11.66 -11.80 -0.43
N VAL A 324 11.28 -12.81 -1.20
CA VAL A 324 12.00 -13.16 -2.44
C VAL A 324 11.41 -12.32 -3.56
N THR A 325 12.21 -11.43 -4.15
CA THR A 325 11.76 -10.55 -5.25
C THR A 325 12.46 -10.89 -6.55
N ASN A 326 11.86 -10.50 -7.67
CA ASN A 326 12.58 -10.31 -8.91
C ASN A 326 12.17 -8.98 -9.54
N LEU A 327 13.11 -8.05 -9.62
CA LEU A 327 12.92 -6.68 -10.12
C LEU A 327 13.78 -6.43 -11.38
N PRO A 328 13.44 -7.01 -12.54
CA PRO A 328 14.31 -7.03 -13.72
C PRO A 328 14.23 -5.77 -14.60
N PHE A 329 13.59 -4.69 -14.17
CA PHE A 329 13.37 -3.48 -14.98
C PHE A 329 14.64 -2.91 -15.64
N HIS A 330 15.80 -3.11 -15.01
CA HIS A 330 17.11 -2.63 -15.51
C HIS A 330 17.63 -3.44 -16.69
N ARG A 331 17.07 -4.62 -16.95
CA ARG A 331 17.39 -5.50 -18.08
C ARG A 331 16.55 -5.18 -19.32
N ARG A 332 15.36 -4.60 -19.12
CA ARG A 332 14.35 -4.36 -20.17
C ARG A 332 13.82 -2.93 -20.07
N LEU A 333 14.68 -1.96 -20.39
CA LEU A 333 14.41 -0.53 -20.19
C LEU A 333 13.19 -0.01 -20.99
N ASN A 334 12.91 -0.56 -22.17
CA ASN A 334 11.83 -0.07 -23.03
C ASN A 334 10.50 -0.81 -22.84
N ASP A 335 10.49 -1.93 -22.12
CA ASP A 335 9.31 -2.76 -21.96
C ASP A 335 8.47 -2.25 -20.77
N PRO A 336 7.16 -2.56 -20.73
CA PRO A 336 6.35 -2.35 -19.54
C PRO A 336 7.03 -2.90 -18.30
N MET A 337 6.95 -2.17 -17.19
CA MET A 337 7.59 -2.59 -15.95
C MET A 337 6.95 -3.88 -15.44
N TRP A 338 7.80 -4.87 -15.17
CA TRP A 338 7.43 -6.15 -14.59
C TRP A 338 8.17 -6.37 -13.27
N LEU A 339 7.49 -6.94 -12.29
CA LEU A 339 8.03 -7.29 -10.98
C LEU A 339 7.29 -8.50 -10.40
N VAL A 340 7.94 -9.20 -9.48
CA VAL A 340 7.31 -10.24 -8.66
C VAL A 340 7.89 -10.17 -7.24
N GLY A 341 7.04 -10.36 -6.23
CA GLY A 341 7.44 -10.46 -4.82
C GLY A 341 6.74 -11.61 -4.11
N VAL A 342 7.50 -12.40 -3.36
CA VAL A 342 7.07 -13.67 -2.76
C VAL A 342 7.43 -13.63 -1.27
N PRO A 343 6.53 -13.17 -0.38
CA PRO A 343 6.76 -13.19 1.05
C PRO A 343 6.68 -14.61 1.60
N LEU A 344 7.66 -15.07 2.37
CA LEU A 344 7.75 -16.42 2.93
C LEU A 344 8.14 -16.35 4.41
N GLY A 345 7.66 -17.32 5.18
CA GLY A 345 8.13 -17.54 6.55
C GLY A 345 9.35 -18.45 6.56
N LEU A 346 10.39 -18.09 7.32
CA LEU A 346 11.50 -18.97 7.69
C LEU A 346 11.49 -19.16 9.20
N GLY A 347 11.31 -20.37 9.70
CA GLY A 347 11.07 -20.62 11.12
C GLY A 347 9.68 -20.15 11.59
N ILE A 348 8.80 -19.78 10.65
CA ILE A 348 7.44 -19.29 10.88
C ILE A 348 6.48 -20.22 10.13
N PRO A 349 5.97 -21.29 10.76
CA PRO A 349 5.20 -22.34 10.07
C PRO A 349 3.77 -21.93 9.70
N ASP A 350 3.29 -20.81 10.23
CA ASP A 350 1.93 -20.31 10.01
C ASP A 350 1.87 -19.05 9.13
N PHE A 351 3.01 -18.61 8.59
CA PHE A 351 3.06 -17.53 7.60
C PHE A 351 3.29 -18.07 6.19
N ASN A 352 2.34 -17.78 5.30
CA ASN A 352 2.37 -18.02 3.86
C ASN A 352 2.88 -19.42 3.44
N ARG A 353 2.27 -20.46 4.02
CA ARG A 353 2.56 -21.87 3.71
C ARG A 353 1.43 -22.51 2.90
N PRO A 354 1.75 -23.45 2.00
CA PRO A 354 0.74 -24.26 1.33
C PRO A 354 -0.18 -24.98 2.32
N GLY A 355 -1.48 -25.07 2.01
CA GLY A 355 -2.45 -25.81 2.82
C GLY A 355 -3.88 -25.41 2.49
N VAL A 356 -4.85 -25.96 3.23
CA VAL A 356 -6.25 -25.50 3.21
C VAL A 356 -6.64 -25.20 4.64
N ARG A 357 -7.22 -24.02 4.87
CA ARG A 357 -7.60 -23.54 6.21
C ARG A 357 -9.01 -22.99 6.19
N ARG A 358 -9.61 -22.82 7.37
CA ARG A 358 -10.87 -22.08 7.50
C ARG A 358 -10.64 -20.62 7.10
N VAL A 359 -11.64 -19.95 6.50
CA VAL A 359 -11.54 -18.50 6.19
C VAL A 359 -11.29 -17.66 7.44
N SER A 360 -11.86 -18.04 8.58
CA SER A 360 -11.61 -17.37 9.86
C SER A 360 -10.20 -17.61 10.40
N GLU A 361 -9.62 -18.79 10.17
CA GLU A 361 -8.23 -19.08 10.51
C GLU A 361 -7.28 -18.29 9.61
N ALA A 362 -7.54 -18.27 8.30
CA ALA A 362 -6.78 -17.46 7.34
C ALA A 362 -6.80 -15.98 7.73
N TYR A 363 -7.94 -15.46 8.20
CA TYR A 363 -8.06 -14.07 8.63
C TYR A 363 -7.22 -13.79 9.88
N ARG A 364 -7.29 -14.67 10.89
CA ARG A 364 -6.46 -14.53 12.10
C ARG A 364 -4.96 -14.54 11.76
N LEU A 365 -4.54 -15.40 10.84
CA LEU A 365 -3.14 -15.43 10.39
C LEU A 365 -2.76 -14.16 9.61
N LYS A 366 -3.64 -13.66 8.75
CA LYS A 366 -3.44 -12.37 8.07
C LYS A 366 -3.28 -11.23 9.08
N GLN A 367 -4.14 -11.17 10.11
CA GLN A 367 -4.03 -10.17 11.18
C GLN A 367 -2.72 -10.33 11.99
N LYS A 368 -2.35 -11.57 12.33
CA LYS A 368 -1.09 -11.87 13.04
C LYS A 368 0.14 -11.39 12.26
N HIS A 369 0.12 -11.52 10.95
CA HIS A 369 1.23 -11.21 10.04
C HIS A 369 0.97 -9.96 9.18
N ILE A 370 0.13 -9.05 9.66
CA ILE A 370 -0.40 -7.93 8.86
C ILE A 370 0.72 -7.04 8.28
N ASP A 371 1.80 -6.85 9.02
CA ASP A 371 2.97 -6.10 8.58
C ASP A 371 3.60 -6.70 7.32
N ALA A 372 3.78 -8.02 7.28
CA ALA A 372 4.36 -8.70 6.12
C ALA A 372 3.42 -8.68 4.90
N HIS A 373 2.10 -8.73 5.11
CA HIS A 373 1.12 -8.56 4.03
C HIS A 373 1.18 -7.16 3.42
N TYR A 374 1.29 -6.10 4.23
CA TYR A 374 1.40 -4.73 3.74
C TYR A 374 2.74 -4.44 3.05
N ILE A 375 3.83 -5.05 3.51
CA ILE A 375 5.10 -5.05 2.77
C ILE A 375 4.90 -5.72 1.41
N GLY A 376 4.20 -6.87 1.38
CA GLY A 376 3.79 -7.56 0.16
C GLY A 376 3.09 -6.61 -0.81
N GLU A 377 2.03 -5.94 -0.38
CA GLU A 377 1.28 -4.95 -1.18
C GLU A 377 2.16 -3.77 -1.68
N ALA A 378 3.06 -3.27 -0.82
CA ALA A 378 3.96 -2.18 -1.16
C ALA A 378 5.01 -2.56 -2.23
N ILE A 379 5.50 -3.81 -2.23
CA ILE A 379 6.37 -4.32 -3.30
C ILE A 379 5.67 -4.19 -4.66
N LEU A 380 4.39 -4.52 -4.71
CA LEU A 380 3.66 -4.55 -5.98
C LEU A 380 3.46 -3.13 -6.49
N THR A 381 3.06 -2.25 -5.59
CA THR A 381 2.83 -0.85 -5.95
C THR A 381 4.12 -0.05 -6.14
N TYR A 382 5.30 -0.68 -6.16
CA TYR A 382 6.61 -0.01 -6.32
C TYR A 382 6.64 0.95 -7.52
N GLY A 383 6.14 0.52 -8.69
CA GLY A 383 6.10 1.37 -9.89
C GLY A 383 4.98 2.41 -9.94
N ARG A 384 4.21 2.58 -8.86
CA ARG A 384 3.26 3.70 -8.73
C ARG A 384 3.99 4.93 -8.23
N PHE A 385 3.93 5.99 -9.02
CA PHE A 385 4.47 7.29 -8.68
C PHE A 385 3.33 8.26 -8.36
N PRO A 386 3.49 9.15 -7.36
CA PRO A 386 2.55 10.24 -7.17
C PRO A 386 2.53 11.13 -8.41
N THR A 387 1.34 11.42 -8.93
CA THR A 387 1.16 12.32 -10.08
C THR A 387 1.06 13.77 -9.60
N THR A 388 0.26 13.99 -8.54
CA THR A 388 0.00 15.31 -7.94
C THR A 388 0.82 15.49 -6.67
N PHE A 389 0.98 16.74 -6.24
CA PHE A 389 1.79 17.07 -5.07
C PHE A 389 1.04 16.96 -3.74
N ASP A 390 -0.28 17.15 -3.76
CA ASP A 390 -1.15 17.19 -2.58
C ASP A 390 -2.03 15.94 -2.43
N GLY A 391 -1.92 14.99 -3.37
CA GLY A 391 -2.76 13.79 -3.40
C GLY A 391 -4.14 14.03 -4.04
N ALA A 392 -4.39 15.22 -4.60
CA ALA A 392 -5.58 15.44 -5.42
C ALA A 392 -5.58 14.52 -6.64
N LEU A 393 -6.76 14.27 -7.21
CA LEU A 393 -6.86 13.49 -8.45
C LEU A 393 -6.25 14.27 -9.62
N PRO A 394 -5.54 13.60 -10.54
CA PRO A 394 -4.98 14.24 -11.73
C PRO A 394 -6.01 15.04 -12.57
N SER A 395 -7.23 14.54 -12.74
CA SER A 395 -8.31 15.22 -13.45
C SER A 395 -8.68 16.56 -12.81
N GLU A 396 -8.69 16.63 -11.48
CA GLU A 396 -8.95 17.86 -10.73
C GLU A 396 -7.76 18.81 -10.77
N ALA A 397 -6.56 18.30 -10.47
CA ALA A 397 -5.36 19.12 -10.28
C ALA A 397 -4.76 19.64 -11.60
N LEU A 398 -4.91 18.88 -12.70
CA LEU A 398 -4.26 19.17 -13.98
C LEU A 398 -5.24 19.60 -15.08
N GLN A 399 -6.49 19.11 -15.05
CA GLN A 399 -7.50 19.41 -16.07
C GLN A 399 -8.59 20.37 -15.59
N GLY A 400 -8.70 20.58 -14.27
CA GLY A 400 -9.73 21.44 -13.67
C GLY A 400 -11.13 20.81 -13.66
N THR A 401 -11.24 19.52 -13.93
CA THR A 401 -12.51 18.79 -13.91
C THR A 401 -12.88 18.45 -12.48
N SER A 402 -14.07 18.82 -12.02
CA SER A 402 -14.54 18.47 -10.67
C SER A 402 -15.40 17.22 -10.71
N ARG A 403 -15.12 16.26 -9.83
CA ARG A 403 -16.02 15.12 -9.61
C ARG A 403 -17.20 15.51 -8.72
N VAL A 404 -18.28 14.74 -8.81
CA VAL A 404 -19.42 14.86 -7.90
C VAL A 404 -19.03 14.34 -6.52
N ILE A 405 -19.44 15.05 -5.46
CA ILE A 405 -19.15 14.69 -4.06
C ILE A 405 -20.45 14.45 -3.31
N VAL A 406 -20.53 13.30 -2.62
CA VAL A 406 -21.69 12.96 -1.79
C VAL A 406 -21.83 13.96 -0.64
N GLY A 407 -23.04 14.49 -0.46
CA GLY A 407 -23.37 15.50 0.55
C GLY A 407 -23.24 16.95 0.07
N ASN A 408 -22.72 17.20 -1.13
CA ASN A 408 -22.74 18.52 -1.75
C ASN A 408 -24.03 18.75 -2.55
N THR A 409 -24.38 20.03 -2.72
CA THR A 409 -25.53 20.46 -3.54
C THR A 409 -25.04 21.00 -4.86
N TYR A 410 -25.61 20.51 -5.95
CA TYR A 410 -25.31 20.95 -7.31
C TYR A 410 -26.62 21.29 -8.05
N CYS A 411 -26.50 21.99 -9.17
CA CYS A 411 -27.59 22.14 -10.14
C CYS A 411 -27.38 21.09 -11.25
N PHE A 412 -28.33 20.17 -11.39
CA PHE A 412 -28.30 19.10 -12.39
C PHE A 412 -29.17 19.45 -13.59
N GLY A 413 -28.64 19.24 -14.79
CA GLY A 413 -29.25 19.73 -16.03
C GLY A 413 -28.89 21.20 -16.33
N ASN A 414 -29.47 21.77 -17.39
CA ASN A 414 -29.18 23.15 -17.78
C ASN A 414 -29.90 24.13 -16.83
N PRO A 415 -29.18 25.02 -16.11
CA PRO A 415 -29.82 26.02 -15.25
C PRO A 415 -30.80 26.93 -16.00
N ALA A 416 -30.54 27.21 -17.28
CA ALA A 416 -31.42 28.03 -18.11
C ALA A 416 -32.76 27.35 -18.44
N ASP A 417 -32.80 26.02 -18.39
CA ASP A 417 -33.98 25.20 -18.73
C ASP A 417 -34.69 24.66 -17.47
N GLY A 418 -34.43 25.23 -16.30
CA GLY A 418 -35.03 24.78 -15.04
C GLY A 418 -34.32 23.57 -14.41
N GLY A 419 -32.99 23.54 -14.49
CA GLY A 419 -32.15 22.54 -13.82
C GLY A 419 -32.53 22.30 -12.36
N ILE A 420 -32.37 21.06 -11.90
CA ILE A 420 -32.81 20.61 -10.59
C ILE A 420 -31.66 20.83 -9.59
N ILE A 421 -31.91 21.67 -8.58
CA ILE A 421 -30.97 21.88 -7.48
C ILE A 421 -31.22 20.80 -6.42
N GLY A 422 -30.22 20.00 -6.11
CA GLY A 422 -30.34 18.99 -5.06
C GLY A 422 -29.03 18.54 -4.45
N THR A 423 -29.15 17.98 -3.24
CA THR A 423 -28.03 17.42 -2.48
C THR A 423 -27.79 15.98 -2.90
N VAL A 424 -26.55 15.65 -3.25
CA VAL A 424 -26.14 14.28 -3.57
C VAL A 424 -26.22 13.42 -2.32
N THR A 425 -26.97 12.33 -2.40
CA THR A 425 -27.16 11.38 -1.29
C THR A 425 -26.29 10.15 -1.42
N THR A 426 -26.09 9.67 -2.65
CA THR A 426 -25.18 8.57 -2.99
C THR A 426 -24.79 8.66 -4.47
N ALA A 427 -23.67 8.06 -4.83
CA ALA A 427 -23.24 7.92 -6.20
C ALA A 427 -22.56 6.55 -6.43
N SER A 428 -22.66 6.04 -7.64
CA SER A 428 -21.97 4.83 -8.09
C SER A 428 -21.55 4.98 -9.57
N VAL A 429 -20.77 4.04 -10.09
CA VAL A 429 -20.31 4.07 -11.48
C VAL A 429 -20.79 2.83 -12.22
N ASN A 430 -21.41 3.04 -13.38
CA ASN A 430 -21.61 2.03 -14.40
C ASN A 430 -20.34 1.98 -15.27
N GLU A 431 -19.41 1.09 -14.94
CA GLU A 431 -18.12 1.00 -15.63
C GLU A 431 -18.25 0.57 -17.10
N GLU A 432 -19.23 -0.28 -17.43
CA GLU A 432 -19.48 -0.72 -18.80
C GLU A 432 -19.97 0.44 -19.68
N GLY A 433 -20.84 1.29 -19.11
CA GLY A 433 -21.34 2.49 -19.78
C GLY A 433 -20.40 3.70 -19.73
N SER A 434 -19.36 3.66 -18.88
CA SER A 434 -18.54 4.84 -18.54
C SER A 434 -19.39 6.01 -18.02
N GLU A 435 -20.33 5.73 -17.12
CA GLU A 435 -21.26 6.73 -16.56
C GLU A 435 -21.26 6.71 -15.03
N ALA A 436 -21.31 7.89 -14.40
CA ALA A 436 -21.65 8.05 -13.00
C ALA A 436 -23.18 8.10 -12.81
N LEU A 437 -23.69 7.31 -11.87
CA LEU A 437 -25.09 7.31 -11.45
C LEU A 437 -25.20 8.08 -10.13
N ILE A 438 -25.92 9.19 -10.13
CA ILE A 438 -25.93 10.16 -9.03
C ILE A 438 -27.35 10.29 -8.48
N ALA A 439 -27.57 9.89 -7.24
CA ALA A 439 -28.86 10.04 -6.58
C ALA A 439 -28.89 11.32 -5.74
N ILE A 440 -29.92 12.14 -5.92
CA ILE A 440 -30.09 13.42 -5.22
C ILE A 440 -31.42 13.48 -4.47
N ILE A 441 -31.49 14.38 -3.48
CA ILE A 441 -32.74 14.89 -2.92
C ILE A 441 -32.78 16.39 -3.21
N ASP A 442 -33.85 16.85 -3.87
CA ASP A 442 -34.04 18.26 -4.18
C ASP A 442 -34.54 19.07 -2.97
N GLN A 443 -34.70 20.38 -3.16
CA GLN A 443 -35.22 21.29 -2.14
C GLN A 443 -36.66 21.00 -1.68
N HIS A 444 -37.41 20.18 -2.43
CA HIS A 444 -38.78 19.76 -2.12
C HIS A 444 -38.82 18.37 -1.47
N GLY A 445 -37.66 17.72 -1.27
CA GLY A 445 -37.57 16.37 -0.72
C GLY A 445 -37.79 15.26 -1.74
N GLN A 446 -37.87 15.59 -3.04
CA GLN A 446 -38.04 14.61 -4.11
C GLN A 446 -36.69 13.95 -4.44
N ALA A 447 -36.71 12.62 -4.52
CA ALA A 447 -35.54 11.83 -4.91
C ALA A 447 -35.50 11.63 -6.44
N SER A 448 -34.32 11.86 -7.03
CA SER A 448 -34.07 11.71 -8.46
C SER A 448 -32.70 11.08 -8.71
N ILE A 449 -32.52 10.41 -9.85
CA ILE A 449 -31.24 9.83 -10.28
C ILE A 449 -30.81 10.44 -11.61
N PHE A 450 -29.58 10.92 -11.67
CA PHE A 450 -28.94 11.47 -12.87
C PHE A 450 -27.85 10.54 -13.36
N ARG A 451 -27.57 10.63 -14.67
CA ARG A 451 -26.44 9.95 -15.32
C ARG A 451 -25.51 11.00 -15.90
N GLU A 452 -24.24 10.92 -15.57
CA GLU A 452 -23.21 11.79 -16.12
C GLU A 452 -22.13 10.96 -16.80
N PRO A 453 -21.74 11.27 -18.05
CA PRO A 453 -20.65 10.57 -18.70
C PRO A 453 -19.33 10.85 -17.98
N MET A 454 -18.48 9.83 -17.91
CA MET A 454 -17.13 9.93 -17.35
C MET A 454 -16.10 9.89 -18.47
N SER A 455 -15.08 10.75 -18.37
CA SER A 455 -13.92 10.63 -19.25
C SER A 455 -13.13 9.34 -18.96
N PRO A 456 -12.30 8.85 -19.90
CA PRO A 456 -11.40 7.73 -19.65
C PRO A 456 -10.52 7.92 -18.41
N GLU A 457 -10.06 9.15 -18.16
CA GLU A 457 -9.24 9.52 -17.01
C GLU A 457 -10.03 9.43 -15.70
N GLN A 458 -11.26 9.98 -15.67
CA GLN A 458 -12.14 9.88 -14.50
C GLN A 458 -12.49 8.42 -14.18
N LEU A 459 -12.71 7.59 -15.20
CA LEU A 459 -13.00 6.17 -15.01
C LEU A 459 -11.77 5.42 -14.47
N ALA A 460 -10.56 5.74 -14.96
CA ALA A 460 -9.32 5.19 -14.44
C ALA A 460 -9.07 5.60 -12.99
N GLU A 461 -9.32 6.87 -12.65
CA GLU A 461 -9.23 7.38 -11.27
C GLU A 461 -10.25 6.73 -10.35
N TYR A 462 -11.51 6.58 -10.78
CA TYR A 462 -12.50 5.83 -10.02
C TYR A 462 -12.05 4.39 -9.79
N ARG A 463 -11.53 3.71 -10.82
CA ARG A 463 -11.03 2.32 -10.67
C ARG A 463 -9.88 2.24 -9.68
N ALA A 464 -9.01 3.25 -9.63
CA ALA A 464 -7.89 3.33 -8.69
C ALA A 464 -8.34 3.67 -7.25
N HIS A 465 -9.46 4.39 -7.09
CA HIS A 465 -9.90 5.00 -5.82
C HIS A 465 -11.38 4.72 -5.49
N ARG A 466 -11.89 3.52 -5.84
CA ARG A 466 -13.33 3.21 -5.88
C ARG A 466 -14.09 3.64 -4.62
N ASP A 467 -13.53 3.32 -3.46
CA ASP A 467 -14.22 3.52 -2.19
C ASP A 467 -14.23 4.98 -1.71
N SER A 468 -13.30 5.80 -2.17
CA SER A 468 -13.11 7.19 -1.73
C SER A 468 -13.44 8.22 -2.80
N TYR A 469 -13.65 7.78 -4.05
CA TYR A 469 -13.85 8.64 -5.22
C TYR A 469 -14.94 9.69 -5.01
N PHE A 470 -16.08 9.37 -4.42
CA PHE A 470 -17.17 10.36 -4.26
C PHE A 470 -17.08 11.22 -2.98
N GLY A 471 -15.87 11.36 -2.42
CA GLY A 471 -15.61 12.25 -1.26
C GLY A 471 -16.16 11.73 0.07
N LYS A 472 -16.47 10.44 0.13
CA LYS A 472 -16.76 9.70 1.35
C LYS A 472 -16.30 8.27 1.16
N ILE A 473 -15.77 7.64 2.21
CA ILE A 473 -15.43 6.22 2.19
C ILE A 473 -16.73 5.41 2.21
N LEU A 474 -17.13 4.93 1.05
CA LEU A 474 -18.27 4.04 0.85
C LEU A 474 -17.74 2.75 0.23
N PRO A 475 -18.11 1.56 0.72
CA PRO A 475 -17.76 0.33 0.02
C PRO A 475 -18.35 0.39 -1.40
N ALA A 476 -17.50 0.58 -2.41
CA ALA A 476 -17.97 0.44 -3.78
C ALA A 476 -18.33 -1.03 -3.99
N GLY A 477 -19.28 -1.31 -4.90
CA GLY A 477 -19.54 -2.68 -5.33
C GLY A 477 -18.24 -3.31 -5.81
N ARG A 478 -17.64 -4.18 -5.00
CA ARG A 478 -16.46 -4.96 -5.37
C ARG A 478 -16.93 -6.29 -5.90
N LYS A 479 -16.31 -6.73 -7.00
CA LYS A 479 -16.39 -8.13 -7.39
C LYS A 479 -15.63 -8.92 -6.33
N ILE A 480 -16.36 -9.64 -5.51
CA ILE A 480 -15.81 -10.57 -4.53
C ILE A 480 -15.43 -11.83 -5.31
N ASN A 481 -14.14 -12.11 -5.38
CA ASN A 481 -13.60 -13.14 -6.27
C ASN A 481 -13.52 -14.51 -5.59
N ASP A 482 -13.39 -14.53 -4.26
CA ASP A 482 -13.18 -15.75 -3.49
C ASP A 482 -13.87 -15.71 -2.10
N PRO A 483 -13.97 -16.87 -1.41
CA PRO A 483 -14.60 -16.99 -0.09
C PRO A 483 -13.95 -16.18 1.03
N PHE A 484 -12.64 -15.95 0.96
CA PHE A 484 -11.90 -15.19 1.96
C PHE A 484 -12.10 -13.69 1.78
N GLU A 485 -12.10 -13.17 0.56
CA GLU A 485 -12.53 -11.78 0.29
C GLU A 485 -13.95 -11.52 0.82
N LEU A 486 -14.87 -12.47 0.62
CA LEU A 486 -16.23 -12.38 1.17
C LEU A 486 -16.22 -12.35 2.70
N PHE A 487 -15.39 -13.17 3.32
CA PHE A 487 -15.22 -13.21 4.77
C PHE A 487 -14.73 -11.87 5.32
N GLU A 488 -13.68 -11.29 4.73
CA GLU A 488 -13.13 -9.99 5.14
C GLU A 488 -14.19 -8.89 5.05
N TRP A 489 -14.96 -8.89 3.96
CA TRP A 489 -16.07 -7.97 3.78
C TRP A 489 -17.11 -8.11 4.89
N PHE A 490 -17.52 -9.34 5.24
CA PHE A 490 -18.45 -9.55 6.34
C PHE A 490 -17.91 -9.08 7.68
N VAL A 491 -16.65 -9.42 8.02
CA VAL A 491 -16.03 -8.96 9.27
C VAL A 491 -16.05 -7.44 9.34
N GLN A 492 -15.68 -6.76 8.26
CA GLN A 492 -15.67 -5.30 8.21
C GLN A 492 -17.06 -4.68 8.42
N ASN A 493 -18.10 -5.26 7.81
CA ASN A 493 -19.47 -4.73 7.90
C ASN A 493 -20.16 -5.05 9.23
N HIS A 494 -19.76 -6.13 9.90
CA HIS A 494 -20.40 -6.60 11.14
C HIS A 494 -19.59 -6.32 12.41
N ARG A 495 -18.40 -5.71 12.31
CA ARG A 495 -17.53 -5.39 13.46
C ARG A 495 -18.15 -4.55 14.57
N SER A 496 -19.24 -3.83 14.29
CA SER A 496 -19.95 -3.00 15.28
C SER A 496 -21.10 -3.72 15.98
N MET A 497 -21.41 -4.97 15.59
CA MET A 497 -22.43 -5.76 16.26
C MET A 497 -22.03 -6.06 17.71
N THR A 498 -22.99 -5.98 18.62
CA THR A 498 -22.77 -6.37 20.01
C THR A 498 -22.77 -7.89 20.15
N ARG A 499 -22.19 -8.38 21.25
CA ARG A 499 -22.24 -9.81 21.61
C ARG A 499 -23.66 -10.37 21.61
N ASP A 500 -24.60 -9.64 22.20
CA ASP A 500 -26.01 -10.07 22.26
C ASP A 500 -26.63 -10.18 20.87
N GLN A 501 -26.36 -9.21 19.98
CA GLN A 501 -26.81 -9.24 18.59
C GLN A 501 -26.23 -10.44 17.83
N LEU A 502 -24.96 -10.78 18.07
CA LEU A 502 -24.31 -11.96 17.46
C LEU A 502 -24.90 -13.27 18.00
N LEU A 503 -25.07 -13.39 19.32
CA LEU A 503 -25.67 -14.59 19.94
C LEU A 503 -27.12 -14.81 19.51
N GLU A 504 -27.88 -13.74 19.28
CA GLU A 504 -29.23 -13.82 18.72
C GLU A 504 -29.24 -14.47 17.34
N LYS A 505 -28.23 -14.21 16.49
CA LYS A 505 -28.10 -14.88 15.18
C LYS A 505 -27.87 -16.38 15.30
N PHE A 506 -27.35 -16.83 16.44
CA PHE A 506 -27.10 -18.24 16.75
C PHE A 506 -28.13 -18.86 17.71
N ALA A 507 -29.28 -18.21 17.97
CA ALA A 507 -30.21 -18.67 19.00
C ALA A 507 -30.71 -20.12 18.82
N LEU A 508 -30.74 -20.62 17.59
CA LEU A 508 -31.13 -22.00 17.25
C LEU A 508 -29.94 -22.94 17.02
N ALA A 509 -28.71 -22.49 17.24
CA ALA A 509 -27.51 -23.28 17.01
C ALA A 509 -27.37 -24.37 18.10
N PRO A 510 -27.15 -25.64 17.73
CA PRO A 510 -27.05 -26.74 18.70
C PRO A 510 -25.81 -26.62 19.61
N ASN A 511 -24.82 -25.80 19.22
CA ASN A 511 -23.59 -25.52 19.94
C ASN A 511 -23.57 -24.13 20.61
N ILE A 512 -24.74 -23.55 20.92
CA ILE A 512 -24.85 -22.19 21.48
C ILE A 512 -24.01 -21.98 22.76
N GLU A 513 -23.89 -23.00 23.63
CA GLU A 513 -23.06 -22.90 24.84
C GLU A 513 -21.57 -22.77 24.51
N THR A 514 -21.09 -23.43 23.46
CA THR A 514 -19.73 -23.26 22.96
C THR A 514 -19.52 -21.85 22.41
N LEU A 515 -20.50 -21.33 21.65
CA LEU A 515 -20.44 -19.97 21.10
C LEU A 515 -20.47 -18.91 22.22
N ARG A 516 -21.21 -19.14 23.31
CA ARG A 516 -21.22 -18.28 24.50
C ARG A 516 -19.90 -18.23 25.24
N ALA A 517 -19.01 -19.20 25.05
CA ALA A 517 -17.68 -19.22 25.66
C ALA A 517 -16.63 -18.48 24.82
N LEU A 518 -16.92 -18.15 23.57
CA LEU A 518 -15.99 -17.44 22.68
C LEU A 518 -15.79 -15.98 23.09
N SER A 519 -14.63 -15.41 22.75
CA SER A 519 -14.41 -13.97 22.77
C SER A 519 -15.40 -13.26 21.83
N ASP A 520 -15.63 -11.96 22.00
CA ASP A 520 -16.51 -11.19 21.10
C ASP A 520 -16.00 -11.21 19.65
N GLU A 521 -14.67 -11.18 19.49
CA GLU A 521 -13.99 -11.26 18.20
C GLU A 521 -14.16 -12.65 17.54
N ASP A 522 -13.93 -13.73 18.30
CA ASP A 522 -14.12 -15.09 17.76
C ASP A 522 -15.58 -15.38 17.44
N LEU A 523 -16.51 -14.86 18.24
CA LEU A 523 -17.94 -14.98 17.96
C LEU A 523 -18.33 -14.25 16.67
N LEU A 524 -17.76 -13.06 16.41
CA LEU A 524 -17.93 -12.36 15.15
C LEU A 524 -17.38 -13.18 13.98
N TYR A 525 -16.18 -13.75 14.12
CA TYR A 525 -15.56 -14.56 13.06
C TYR A 525 -16.35 -15.84 12.76
N GLU A 526 -16.87 -16.54 13.78
CA GLU A 526 -17.75 -17.68 13.56
C GLU A 526 -19.05 -17.26 12.84
N TYR A 527 -19.63 -16.10 13.20
CA TYR A 527 -20.79 -15.54 12.49
C TYR A 527 -20.50 -15.22 11.02
N CYS A 528 -19.38 -14.54 10.75
CA CYS A 528 -18.99 -14.19 9.40
C CYS A 528 -18.67 -15.43 8.55
N GLU A 529 -18.01 -16.44 9.11
CA GLU A 529 -17.72 -17.68 8.40
C GLU A 529 -19.00 -18.47 8.09
N TRP A 530 -19.96 -18.49 9.02
CA TRP A 530 -21.27 -19.07 8.78
C TRP A 530 -22.01 -18.37 7.62
N MET A 531 -21.95 -17.04 7.54
CA MET A 531 -22.51 -16.29 6.41
C MET A 531 -21.81 -16.63 5.09
N VAL A 532 -20.48 -16.73 5.08
CA VAL A 532 -19.72 -17.17 3.89
C VAL A 532 -20.21 -18.54 3.42
N GLY A 533 -20.32 -19.50 4.34
CA GLY A 533 -20.86 -20.83 4.05
C GLY A 533 -22.29 -20.80 3.50
N SER A 534 -23.12 -19.90 4.00
CA SER A 534 -24.52 -19.72 3.54
C SER A 534 -24.62 -19.11 2.14
N VAL A 535 -23.66 -18.27 1.76
CA VAL A 535 -23.60 -17.67 0.41
C VAL A 535 -23.04 -18.67 -0.62
N ILE A 536 -22.06 -19.49 -0.22
CA ILE A 536 -21.37 -20.42 -1.11
C ILE A 536 -22.09 -21.78 -1.21
N GLY A 537 -22.81 -22.19 -0.15
CA GLY A 537 -23.48 -23.48 -0.05
C GLY A 537 -24.99 -23.43 -0.32
N GLN A 538 -25.45 -24.19 -1.32
CA GLN A 538 -26.85 -24.60 -1.44
C GLN A 538 -27.21 -25.51 -0.25
N SER A 539 -28.30 -25.20 0.47
CA SER A 539 -29.01 -26.06 1.44
C SER A 539 -28.25 -26.59 2.69
N GLY A 540 -28.49 -25.96 3.84
CA GLY A 540 -29.06 -26.65 5.01
C GLY A 540 -28.15 -27.35 6.04
N GLN A 541 -26.87 -27.63 5.78
CA GLN A 541 -25.94 -28.13 6.81
C GLN A 541 -24.56 -27.52 6.60
N SER A 542 -24.01 -26.88 7.63
CA SER A 542 -22.78 -26.08 7.60
C SER A 542 -21.53 -26.95 7.38
N PRO A 543 -20.81 -26.83 6.24
CA PRO A 543 -19.40 -27.13 6.17
C PRO A 543 -18.63 -25.84 6.48
N ALA A 544 -17.56 -25.92 7.26
CA ALA A 544 -16.67 -24.77 7.47
C ALA A 544 -16.16 -24.27 6.11
N ALA A 545 -16.27 -22.96 5.86
CA ALA A 545 -15.81 -22.40 4.59
C ALA A 545 -14.29 -22.42 4.53
N THR A 546 -13.74 -23.14 3.56
CA THR A 546 -12.29 -23.33 3.42
C THR A 546 -11.69 -22.39 2.38
N HIS A 547 -10.50 -21.89 2.66
CA HIS A 547 -9.65 -21.16 1.73
C HIS A 547 -8.33 -21.94 1.54
N PRO A 548 -7.89 -22.21 0.29
CA PRO A 548 -6.58 -22.77 0.06
C PRO A 548 -5.51 -21.73 0.45
N ALA A 549 -4.73 -22.00 1.49
CA ALA A 549 -3.47 -21.32 1.70
C ALA A 549 -2.55 -21.68 0.52
N ARG A 550 -2.55 -20.82 -0.51
CA ARG A 550 -1.74 -21.00 -1.71
C ARG A 550 -0.30 -20.54 -1.45
N PRO A 551 0.69 -21.01 -2.23
CA PRO A 551 1.99 -20.37 -2.29
C PRO A 551 1.84 -18.86 -2.63
N PRO A 552 2.84 -18.03 -2.29
CA PRO A 552 2.67 -16.59 -2.16
C PRO A 552 2.15 -15.97 -3.44
N LEU A 553 1.19 -15.05 -3.30
CA LEU A 553 0.89 -13.94 -4.19
C LEU A 553 2.01 -13.72 -5.24
N ALA A 554 1.93 -14.36 -6.42
CA ALA A 554 2.71 -13.89 -7.56
C ALA A 554 1.91 -12.73 -8.13
N CYS A 555 2.26 -11.57 -7.67
CA CYS A 555 1.63 -10.36 -8.14
C CYS A 555 2.45 -9.85 -9.31
N GLU A 556 1.84 -9.98 -10.48
CA GLU A 556 2.38 -9.53 -11.75
C GLU A 556 1.75 -8.19 -12.10
N ALA A 557 2.58 -7.20 -12.44
CA ALA A 557 2.12 -5.98 -13.09
C ALA A 557 2.11 -6.23 -14.61
N GLY A 558 0.95 -6.13 -15.25
CA GLY A 558 0.76 -6.21 -16.70
C GLY A 558 -0.05 -5.02 -17.25
N ASP A 559 -0.14 -4.93 -18.58
CA ASP A 559 -0.63 -3.76 -19.34
C ASP A 559 -2.07 -3.30 -19.04
N GLU A 560 -2.90 -4.12 -18.38
CA GLU A 560 -4.31 -3.77 -18.04
C GLU A 560 -4.48 -3.06 -16.68
N GLY A 561 -3.38 -2.64 -16.07
CA GLY A 561 -3.39 -2.04 -14.76
C GLY A 561 -3.35 -3.08 -13.63
N PHE A 562 -3.19 -2.54 -12.44
CA PHE A 562 -2.81 -3.28 -11.25
C PHE A 562 -3.97 -4.13 -10.73
N GLN A 563 -3.98 -5.42 -11.04
CA GLN A 563 -4.83 -6.38 -10.33
C GLN A 563 -3.93 -7.22 -9.43
N ALA A 564 -4.22 -7.24 -8.12
CA ALA A 564 -3.79 -8.35 -7.28
C ALA A 564 -4.49 -9.59 -7.82
N ARG A 565 -3.89 -10.23 -8.84
CA ARG A 565 -4.45 -11.45 -9.41
C ARG A 565 -4.00 -12.58 -8.50
N GLU A 566 -4.97 -13.22 -7.87
CA GLU A 566 -4.77 -14.54 -7.31
C GLU A 566 -4.24 -15.46 -8.42
N LEU A 567 -3.10 -16.10 -8.20
CA LEU A 567 -2.67 -17.23 -9.01
C LEU A 567 -3.79 -18.28 -8.95
N ARG A 568 -4.48 -18.50 -10.07
CA ARG A 568 -5.56 -19.49 -10.19
C ARG A 568 -5.04 -20.91 -10.26
#